data_AF-A0A6B2LRM7-F1
#
_entry.id   AF-A0A6B2LRM7-F1
#
_cell.length_a   1.000
_cell.length_b   1.000
_cell.length_c   1.000
_cell.angle_alpha   90.00
_cell.angle_beta   90.00
_cell.angle_gamma   90.00
#
_symmetry.space_group_name_H-M   'P 1'
#
loop_
_entity.id
_entity.type
_entity.pdbx_description
1 polymer ?
#
loop_
_entity_poly.entity_id
_entity_poly.type
_entity_poly.pdbx_seq_one_letter_code
_entity_poly.pdbx_strand_id
1 'polypeptide(L)'
;MVVFDLDYTLWPFWVDTHVQPPFKIVGGKVQDRFKYKISLYPDVMEILDLLKSKGSILGIASRTEAPSAARSLLEIMNINHYFHHQEIYPGSKVTHFKKLSKDTGIPFSEMIFYDDEHRNIIEISKLG
;
A
#
# COMPACT_ATOMS: atom_id res chain seq x y z
N MET A 1 -14.57 -3.89 -0.08
CA MET A 1 -13.14 -3.80 -0.48
C MET A 1 -12.31 -3.30 0.69
N VAL A 2 -11.09 -3.81 0.87
CA VAL A 2 -10.16 -3.26 1.87
C VAL A 2 -9.05 -2.52 1.13
N VAL A 3 -8.84 -1.26 1.47
CA VAL A 3 -7.84 -0.39 0.84
C VAL A 3 -6.78 -0.03 1.88
N PHE A 4 -5.52 -0.13 1.50
CA PHE A 4 -4.38 0.25 2.35
C PHE A 4 -3.62 1.42 1.71
N ASP A 5 -3.13 2.34 2.54
CA ASP A 5 -1.92 3.09 2.21
C ASP A 5 -0.68 2.19 2.23
N LEU A 6 0.50 2.73 1.91
CA LEU A 6 1.77 2.02 1.93
C LEU A 6 2.67 2.49 3.07
N ASP A 7 3.06 3.75 3.05
CA ASP A 7 4.07 4.29 3.95
C ASP A 7 3.46 4.43 5.35
N TYR A 8 4.17 3.98 6.38
CA TYR A 8 3.66 3.89 7.76
C TYR A 8 2.36 3.07 7.95
N THR A 9 1.92 2.36 6.92
CA THR A 9 0.77 1.43 6.97
C THR A 9 1.23 -0.02 6.79
N LEU A 10 1.94 -0.33 5.70
CA LEU A 10 2.49 -1.67 5.47
C LEU A 10 3.94 -1.80 5.95
N TRP A 11 4.69 -0.70 5.91
CA TRP A 11 6.09 -0.64 6.35
C TRP A 11 6.38 0.65 7.13
N PRO A 12 7.39 0.66 8.02
CA PRO A 12 7.61 1.76 8.97
C PRO A 12 8.49 2.89 8.40
N PHE A 13 8.24 3.34 7.17
CA PHE A 13 9.00 4.43 6.54
C PHE A 13 8.26 5.03 5.33
N TRP A 14 8.65 6.24 4.94
CA TRP A 14 8.37 6.78 3.59
C TRP A 14 9.34 6.25 2.55
N VAL A 15 8.83 5.61 1.50
CA VAL A 15 9.62 5.01 0.41
C VAL A 15 10.38 6.03 -0.45
N ASP A 16 9.88 7.26 -0.54
CA ASP A 16 10.52 8.35 -1.30
C ASP A 16 11.59 9.12 -0.51
N THR A 17 11.72 8.85 0.79
CA THR A 17 12.58 9.63 1.70
C THR A 17 13.65 8.78 2.38
N HIS A 18 13.28 7.63 2.95
CA HIS A 18 14.16 6.91 3.88
C HIS A 18 14.99 5.79 3.25
N VAL A 19 14.61 5.34 2.06
CA VAL A 19 15.25 4.20 1.38
C VAL A 19 15.60 4.58 -0.03
N GLN A 20 16.64 3.96 -0.59
CA GLN A 20 17.03 4.26 -1.97
C GLN A 20 17.14 2.99 -2.84
N PRO A 21 16.36 2.89 -3.94
CA PRO A 21 16.46 1.78 -4.86
C PRO A 21 17.85 1.73 -5.55
N PRO A 22 18.24 0.59 -6.14
CA PRO A 22 17.47 -0.65 -6.25
C PRO A 22 17.41 -1.44 -4.94
N PHE A 23 16.33 -2.22 -4.78
CA PHE A 23 16.16 -3.14 -3.66
C PHE A 23 16.63 -4.54 -4.05
N LYS A 24 17.20 -5.29 -3.10
CA LYS A 24 17.67 -6.66 -3.29
C LYS A 24 17.49 -7.52 -2.06
N ILE A 25 17.37 -8.83 -2.25
CA ILE A 25 17.38 -9.80 -1.15
C ILE A 25 18.83 -10.23 -0.88
N VAL A 26 19.30 -10.04 0.35
CA VAL A 26 20.61 -10.50 0.82
C VAL A 26 20.42 -11.24 2.13
N GLY A 27 20.78 -12.53 2.16
CA GLY A 27 20.60 -13.37 3.35
C GLY A 27 19.15 -13.46 3.83
N GLY A 28 18.20 -13.53 2.89
CA GLY A 28 16.77 -13.59 3.20
C GLY A 28 16.13 -12.27 3.65
N LYS A 29 16.86 -11.15 3.62
CA LYS A 29 16.35 -9.83 4.01
C LYS A 29 16.40 -8.87 2.84
N VAL A 30 15.33 -8.08 2.65
CA VAL A 30 15.31 -6.99 1.68
C VAL A 30 16.21 -5.86 2.17
N GLN A 31 17.04 -5.34 1.28
CA GLN A 31 17.93 -4.22 1.53
C GLN A 31 17.89 -3.23 0.38
N ASP A 32 18.07 -1.95 0.70
CA ASP A 32 18.25 -0.89 -0.28
C ASP A 32 19.71 -0.83 -0.80
N ARG A 33 20.03 0.14 -1.66
CA ARG A 33 21.39 0.28 -2.22
C ARG A 33 22.47 0.57 -1.17
N PHE A 34 22.10 1.14 -0.03
CA PHE A 34 22.98 1.47 1.09
C PHE A 34 22.98 0.40 2.18
N LYS A 35 22.38 -0.77 1.93
CA LYS A 35 22.26 -1.89 2.88
C LYS A 35 21.33 -1.60 4.06
N TYR A 36 20.48 -0.58 3.97
CA TYR A 36 19.41 -0.37 4.92
C TYR A 36 18.44 -1.54 4.84
N LYS A 37 18.10 -2.15 5.99
CA LYS A 37 17.24 -3.34 6.04
C LYS A 37 15.77 -2.90 5.99
N ILE A 38 15.02 -3.48 5.06
CA ILE A 38 13.61 -3.19 4.84
C ILE A 38 12.77 -4.38 5.31
N SER A 39 11.71 -4.09 6.06
CA SER A 39 10.73 -5.05 6.54
C SER A 39 9.34 -4.43 6.63
N LEU A 40 8.30 -5.26 6.55
CA LEU A 40 6.93 -4.85 6.85
C LEU A 40 6.76 -4.68 8.37
N TYR A 41 5.64 -4.10 8.79
CA TYR A 41 5.18 -4.28 10.17
C TYR A 41 4.93 -5.79 10.45
N PRO A 42 5.16 -6.27 11.70
CA PRO A 42 5.17 -7.70 12.02
C PRO A 42 3.93 -8.48 11.58
N ASP A 43 2.74 -7.88 11.74
CA ASP A 43 1.46 -8.58 11.55
C ASP A 43 0.89 -8.42 10.13
N VAL A 44 1.56 -7.68 9.24
CA VAL A 44 1.04 -7.38 7.89
C VAL A 44 0.80 -8.64 7.09
N MET A 45 1.72 -9.62 7.15
CA MET A 45 1.54 -10.89 6.41
C MET A 45 0.30 -11.64 6.91
N GLU A 46 0.11 -11.75 8.22
CA GLU A 46 -1.05 -12.43 8.81
C GLU A 46 -2.36 -11.73 8.43
N ILE A 47 -2.38 -10.39 8.46
CA ILE A 47 -3.53 -9.58 8.06
C ILE A 47 -3.88 -9.80 6.59
N LEU A 48 -2.88 -9.76 5.69
CA LEU A 48 -3.10 -9.96 4.26
C LEU A 48 -3.58 -11.38 3.94
N ASP A 49 -3.01 -12.40 4.60
CA ASP A 49 -3.44 -13.80 4.47
C ASP A 49 -4.87 -13.99 4.98
N LEU A 50 -5.21 -13.41 6.14
CA LEU A 50 -6.56 -13.47 6.68
C LEU A 50 -7.56 -12.86 5.69
N LEU A 51 -7.30 -11.64 5.20
CA LEU A 51 -8.21 -10.97 4.27
C LEU A 51 -8.37 -11.75 2.95
N LYS A 52 -7.28 -12.31 2.43
CA LYS A 52 -7.32 -13.18 1.25
C LYS A 52 -8.14 -14.44 1.51
N SER A 53 -7.98 -15.08 2.67
CA SER A 53 -8.78 -16.27 3.04
C SER A 53 -10.28 -15.99 3.17
N LYS A 54 -10.64 -14.74 3.51
CA LYS A 54 -12.03 -14.25 3.55
C LYS A 54 -12.57 -13.85 2.17
N GLY A 55 -11.78 -13.96 1.11
CA GLY A 55 -12.18 -13.54 -0.24
C GLY A 55 -12.33 -12.03 -0.39
N SER A 56 -11.66 -11.23 0.44
CA SER A 56 -11.70 -9.77 0.32
C SER A 56 -10.93 -9.27 -0.89
N ILE A 57 -11.54 -8.35 -1.65
CA ILE A 57 -10.84 -7.58 -2.67
C ILE A 57 -9.97 -6.54 -1.98
N LEU A 58 -8.68 -6.59 -2.25
CA LEU A 58 -7.67 -5.69 -1.68
C LEU A 58 -7.18 -4.69 -2.70
N GLY A 59 -6.99 -3.44 -2.28
CA GLY A 59 -6.36 -2.43 -3.10
C GLY A 59 -5.38 -1.54 -2.34
N ILE A 60 -4.59 -0.80 -3.11
CA ILE A 60 -3.65 0.20 -2.61
C ILE A 60 -4.09 1.58 -3.09
N ALA A 61 -4.01 2.57 -2.21
CA ALA A 61 -4.02 3.98 -2.57
C ALA A 61 -2.82 4.64 -1.89
N SER A 62 -1.80 5.08 -2.62
CA SER A 62 -0.59 5.69 -2.05
C SER A 62 -0.19 6.94 -2.83
N ARG A 63 0.15 7.99 -2.08
CA ARG A 63 0.52 9.32 -2.60
C ARG A 63 2.01 9.52 -2.85
N THR A 64 2.83 8.47 -2.71
CA THR A 64 4.28 8.60 -2.78
C THR A 64 4.78 9.25 -4.07
N GLU A 65 5.84 10.05 -3.95
CA GLU A 65 6.58 10.63 -5.08
C GLU A 65 7.51 9.61 -5.76
N ALA A 66 7.63 8.39 -5.21
CA ALA A 66 8.42 7.30 -5.79
C ALA A 66 7.59 6.05 -6.19
N PRO A 67 6.62 6.14 -7.13
CA PRO A 67 5.75 5.01 -7.48
C PRO A 67 6.46 3.76 -8.00
N SER A 68 7.59 3.93 -8.69
CA SER A 68 8.40 2.80 -9.20
C SER A 68 9.12 2.06 -8.07
N ALA A 69 9.59 2.79 -7.06
CA ALA A 69 10.22 2.22 -5.88
C ALA A 69 9.19 1.45 -5.04
N ALA A 70 8.02 2.04 -4.78
CA ALA A 70 6.93 1.40 -4.08
C ALA A 70 6.50 0.08 -4.73
N ARG A 71 6.28 0.07 -6.05
CA ARG A 71 5.96 -1.17 -6.79
C ARG A 71 7.08 -2.21 -6.69
N SER A 72 8.33 -1.79 -6.79
CA SER A 72 9.48 -2.69 -6.64
C SER A 72 9.54 -3.32 -5.24
N LEU A 73 9.16 -2.58 -4.19
CA LEU A 73 9.05 -3.13 -2.84
C LEU A 73 7.93 -4.15 -2.71
N LEU A 74 6.74 -3.87 -3.24
CA LEU A 74 5.62 -4.83 -3.22
C LEU A 74 6.02 -6.16 -3.86
N GLU A 75 6.75 -6.12 -4.98
CA GLU A 75 7.25 -7.31 -5.67
C GLU A 75 8.32 -8.05 -4.87
N ILE A 76 9.38 -7.36 -4.44
CA ILE A 76 10.51 -8.02 -3.78
C ILE A 76 10.18 -8.53 -2.37
N MET A 77 9.21 -7.88 -1.71
CA MET A 77 8.66 -8.31 -0.42
C MET A 77 7.60 -9.40 -0.59
N ASN A 78 7.31 -9.81 -1.84
CA ASN A 78 6.36 -10.85 -2.19
C ASN A 78 4.94 -10.60 -1.65
N ILE A 79 4.50 -9.33 -1.64
CA ILE A 79 3.13 -8.95 -1.24
C ILE A 79 2.30 -8.36 -2.37
N ASN A 80 2.89 -8.12 -3.55
CA ASN A 80 2.19 -7.58 -4.70
C ASN A 80 0.94 -8.40 -5.08
N HIS A 81 1.05 -9.72 -4.98
CA HIS A 81 0.02 -10.67 -5.37
C HIS A 81 -1.25 -10.65 -4.49
N TYR A 82 -1.24 -9.97 -3.34
CA TYR A 82 -2.44 -9.78 -2.51
C TYR A 82 -3.36 -8.67 -3.07
N PHE A 83 -2.79 -7.68 -3.77
CA PHE A 83 -3.49 -6.46 -4.16
C PHE A 83 -4.00 -6.56 -5.59
N HIS A 84 -5.33 -6.44 -5.74
CA HIS A 84 -6.03 -6.59 -7.02
C HIS A 84 -6.02 -5.29 -7.83
N HIS A 85 -5.99 -4.15 -7.12
CA HIS A 85 -6.00 -2.81 -7.72
C HIS A 85 -4.99 -1.91 -7.00
N GLN A 86 -4.26 -1.08 -7.74
CA GLN A 86 -3.20 -0.26 -7.17
C GLN A 86 -3.19 1.14 -7.77
N GLU A 87 -3.57 2.12 -6.95
CA GLU A 87 -3.41 3.53 -7.24
C GLU A 87 -2.17 4.02 -6.48
N ILE A 88 -1.04 4.14 -7.18
CA ILE A 88 0.24 4.57 -6.59
C ILE A 88 0.79 5.70 -7.46
N TYR A 89 0.54 6.94 -7.05
CA TYR A 89 1.02 8.17 -7.68
C TYR A 89 0.73 9.40 -6.80
N PRO A 90 1.46 10.50 -6.97
CA PRO A 90 1.17 11.75 -6.30
C PRO A 90 -0.24 12.27 -6.64
N GLY A 91 -0.97 12.75 -5.63
CA GLY A 91 -2.30 13.34 -5.83
C GLY A 91 -3.21 13.22 -4.61
N SER A 92 -4.46 13.67 -4.75
CA SER A 92 -5.48 13.48 -3.71
C SER A 92 -5.94 12.02 -3.66
N LYS A 93 -6.14 11.50 -2.44
CA LYS A 93 -6.70 10.15 -2.25
C LYS A 93 -8.13 10.05 -2.81
N VAL A 94 -8.86 11.16 -2.93
CA VAL A 94 -10.17 11.17 -3.60
C VAL A 94 -10.06 10.69 -5.04
N THR A 95 -9.03 11.10 -5.76
CA THR A 95 -8.80 10.64 -7.15
C THR A 95 -8.52 9.14 -7.19
N HIS A 96 -7.71 8.64 -6.25
CA HIS A 96 -7.39 7.23 -6.11
C HIS A 96 -8.68 6.42 -5.85
N PHE A 97 -9.47 6.81 -4.86
CA PHE A 97 -10.71 6.14 -4.51
C PHE A 97 -11.74 6.16 -5.64
N LYS A 98 -11.90 7.30 -6.34
CA LYS A 98 -12.78 7.37 -7.53
C LYS A 98 -12.36 6.37 -8.60
N LYS A 99 -11.05 6.21 -8.83
CA LYS A 99 -10.51 5.25 -9.81
C LYS A 99 -10.73 3.81 -9.34
N LEU A 100 -10.46 3.50 -8.07
CA LEU A 100 -10.74 2.19 -7.47
C LEU A 100 -12.23 1.82 -7.58
N SER A 101 -13.14 2.71 -7.19
CA SER A 101 -14.59 2.47 -7.27
C SER A 101 -15.05 2.30 -8.72
N LYS A 102 -14.53 3.11 -9.65
CA LYS A 102 -14.82 2.97 -11.08
C LYS A 102 -14.38 1.62 -11.65
N ASP A 103 -13.18 1.17 -11.30
CA ASP A 103 -12.59 -0.04 -11.88
C ASP A 103 -13.15 -1.33 -11.25
N THR A 104 -13.59 -1.26 -9.99
CA THR A 104 -14.15 -2.40 -9.25
C THR A 104 -15.68 -2.47 -9.29
N GLY A 105 -16.35 -1.35 -9.53
CA GLY A 105 -17.80 -1.21 -9.36
C GLY A 105 -18.27 -1.20 -7.90
N ILE A 106 -17.36 -1.20 -6.92
CA ILE A 106 -17.70 -1.24 -5.49
C ILE A 106 -18.02 0.18 -5.02
N PRO A 107 -19.14 0.42 -4.33
CA PRO A 107 -19.49 1.73 -3.78
C PRO A 107 -18.59 2.08 -2.58
N PHE A 108 -18.37 3.38 -2.33
CA PHE A 108 -17.52 3.84 -1.22
C PHE A 108 -17.96 3.31 0.15
N SER A 109 -19.27 3.21 0.38
CA SER A 109 -19.86 2.67 1.62
C SER A 109 -19.54 1.19 1.89
N GLU A 110 -19.01 0.46 0.90
CA GLU A 110 -18.55 -0.93 1.03
C GLU A 110 -17.01 -1.02 1.00
N MET A 111 -16.31 0.11 1.13
CA MET A 111 -14.87 0.17 1.27
C MET A 111 -14.48 0.47 2.72
N ILE A 112 -13.46 -0.23 3.20
CA ILE A 112 -12.76 0.14 4.44
C ILE A 112 -11.34 0.55 4.09
N PHE A 113 -10.86 1.61 4.74
CA PHE A 113 -9.58 2.24 4.42
C PHE A 113 -8.69 2.34 5.65
N TYR A 114 -7.43 1.93 5.49
CA TYR A 114 -6.39 2.03 6.52
C TYR A 114 -5.26 2.94 6.02
N ASP A 115 -5.00 4.01 6.77
CA ASP A 115 -4.00 5.06 6.48
C ASP A 115 -3.60 5.70 7.82
N ASP A 116 -2.31 6.01 7.99
CA ASP A 116 -1.79 6.64 9.21
C ASP A 116 -2.04 8.16 9.24
N GLU A 117 -2.16 8.79 8.07
CA GLU A 117 -2.28 10.24 7.94
C GLU A 117 -3.75 10.67 8.12
N HIS A 118 -4.02 11.32 9.25
CA HIS A 118 -5.35 11.76 9.64
C HIS A 118 -6.04 12.64 8.58
N ARG A 119 -5.26 13.44 7.83
CA ARG A 119 -5.79 14.23 6.72
C ARG A 119 -6.43 13.36 5.64
N ASN A 120 -5.81 12.23 5.28
CA ASN A 120 -6.34 11.30 4.29
C ASN A 120 -7.64 10.67 4.80
N ILE A 121 -7.70 10.31 6.08
CA ILE A 121 -8.91 9.77 6.72
C ILE A 121 -10.08 10.77 6.64
N ILE A 122 -9.87 12.02 7.03
CA ILE A 122 -10.90 13.08 6.93
C ILE A 122 -11.34 13.29 5.48
N GLU A 123 -10.39 13.28 4.53
CA GLU A 123 -10.68 13.50 3.12
C GLU A 123 -11.56 12.39 2.54
N ILE A 124 -11.22 11.12 2.83
CA ILE A 124 -11.90 9.94 2.30
C ILE A 124 -13.24 9.68 2.98
N SER A 125 -13.38 9.93 4.29
CA SER A 125 -14.64 9.73 5.03
C SER A 125 -15.80 10.59 4.50
N LYS A 126 -15.52 11.60 3.68
CA LYS A 126 -16.55 12.43 3.02
C LYS A 126 -17.22 11.74 1.82
N LEU A 127 -16.65 10.64 1.33
CA LEU A 127 -17.16 9.91 0.16
C LEU A 127 -18.21 8.85 0.53
N GLY A 128 -18.26 8.43 1.79
CA GLY A 128 -19.05 7.31 2.31
C GLY A 128 -18.26 6.53 3.33
#